data_AF-A0A7Y4CAY8-F1
#
_entry.id   AF-A0A7Y4CAY8-F1
#
_cell.length_a   1.000
_cell.length_b   1.000
_cell.length_c   1.000
_cell.angle_alpha   90.00
_cell.angle_beta   90.00
_cell.angle_gamma   90.00
#
_symmetry.space_group_name_H-M   'P 1'
#
loop_
_entity.id
_entity.type
_entity.pdbx_description
1 polymer ?
#
loop_
_entity_poly.entity_id
_entity_poly.type
_entity_poly.pdbx_seq_one_letter_code
_entity_poly.pdbx_strand_id
1 'polypeptide(L)'
;MRILDCTLRDGGYYNNWDFDQEVVDAYLSAVCDANIDVVELGLRNFPQKKFFGAFAYTSEEHIAMLDLPSGPIYGVMVDAKTILTSSFSISDAIERLFVPASESKINLVRVAAHFGEVEASGEIVKKLKSMGYIVGFNLMQAGGRSSILLEEKAKTVSDWGDVDVLYFADSLGNMGSEEVIRITTCLKKHWHGEIGIHTHDNMGKGLSNSITALGVGVSWLDSTITGMGRGAGNTQTENLLTLLGDDRYTPNMIYDLAIRYFEPLKKIYGWGSNLLYFLGARHNIHPTYIQNLLSNQHYGIDEVIGAIEYLSNEEGVASYSGKTFESALQINNIQNKPSSSSDISNVFDGKNILLIANGLSCKKYKEAIEKYIEFNNPIVISLNINEYVCEENIDLYILSHNIKMLSEFKKYEKVNKPLILPKHRFTLEEMKVIEHLKVFDIGFDSEFSQLGIDNGIVQSSFDVTAAYALGIMLMTRLDNIYLVGFDGFEKGDPRQQEMLELLNQYNSIANRPELISLTPTSYPIGESSIYALHS
;
A
#
# COMPACT_ATOMS: atom_id res chain seq x y z
N MET A 1 4.75 -17.41 31.09
CA MET A 1 4.85 -16.88 29.72
C MET A 1 3.63 -17.33 28.95
N ARG A 2 2.97 -16.40 28.26
CA ARG A 2 1.83 -16.59 27.38
C ARG A 2 2.13 -16.05 26.00
N ILE A 3 1.64 -16.72 24.97
CA ILE A 3 1.67 -16.27 23.58
C ILE A 3 0.29 -15.73 23.22
N LEU A 4 0.26 -14.53 22.65
CA LEU A 4 -0.95 -13.91 22.11
C LEU A 4 -0.82 -13.84 20.59
N ASP A 5 -1.69 -14.55 19.87
CA ASP A 5 -1.78 -14.39 18.41
C ASP A 5 -2.83 -13.33 18.07
N CYS A 6 -2.42 -12.33 17.28
CA CYS A 6 -3.27 -11.20 16.88
C CYS A 6 -3.43 -11.07 15.36
N THR A 7 -3.36 -12.18 14.63
CA THR A 7 -3.33 -12.20 13.16
C THR A 7 -4.57 -11.54 12.55
N LEU A 8 -5.77 -11.88 13.03
CA LEU A 8 -7.00 -11.32 12.49
C LEU A 8 -7.17 -9.81 12.82
N ARG A 9 -6.61 -9.35 13.95
CA ARG A 9 -6.59 -7.92 14.30
C ARG A 9 -5.55 -7.15 13.50
N ASP A 10 -4.29 -7.53 13.56
CA ASP A 10 -3.21 -6.71 12.99
C ASP A 10 -2.96 -7.02 11.51
N GLY A 11 -3.24 -8.24 11.06
CA GLY A 11 -3.24 -8.56 9.63
C GLY A 11 -4.35 -7.84 8.86
N GLY A 12 -5.44 -7.47 9.56
CA GLY A 12 -6.59 -6.77 8.98
C GLY A 12 -6.26 -5.45 8.26
N TYR A 13 -5.09 -4.85 8.53
CA TYR A 13 -4.63 -3.65 7.82
C TYR A 13 -4.44 -3.85 6.31
N TYR A 14 -4.28 -5.08 5.81
CA TYR A 14 -4.11 -5.35 4.37
C TYR A 14 -5.41 -5.59 3.60
N ASN A 15 -6.40 -6.17 4.25
CA ASN A 15 -7.67 -6.60 3.63
C ASN A 15 -8.88 -5.87 4.23
N ASN A 16 -8.67 -4.73 4.91
CA ASN A 16 -9.72 -4.00 5.62
C ASN A 16 -10.46 -4.87 6.65
N TRP A 17 -9.76 -5.79 7.32
CA TRP A 17 -10.32 -6.74 8.29
C TRP A 17 -11.39 -7.68 7.72
N ASP A 18 -11.34 -7.94 6.42
CA ASP A 18 -12.25 -8.82 5.70
C ASP A 18 -11.53 -10.11 5.33
N PHE A 19 -11.73 -11.15 6.14
CA PHE A 19 -11.13 -12.47 5.97
C PHE A 19 -12.20 -13.47 5.53
N ASP A 20 -11.88 -14.29 4.53
CA ASP A 20 -12.74 -15.38 4.12
C ASP A 20 -12.97 -16.37 5.27
N GLN A 21 -14.20 -16.85 5.40
CA GLN A 21 -14.59 -17.74 6.51
C GLN A 21 -13.71 -19.00 6.59
N GLU A 22 -13.29 -19.56 5.45
CA GLU A 22 -12.38 -20.71 5.41
C GLU A 22 -11.04 -20.40 6.08
N VAL A 23 -10.48 -19.21 5.87
CA VAL A 23 -9.23 -18.77 6.50
C VAL A 23 -9.42 -18.60 8.00
N VAL A 24 -10.56 -18.04 8.41
CA VAL A 24 -10.91 -17.85 9.84
C VAL A 24 -11.04 -19.18 10.55
N ASP A 25 -11.76 -20.14 9.99
CA ASP A 25 -11.99 -21.45 10.60
C ASP A 25 -10.66 -22.22 10.72
N ALA A 26 -9.86 -22.22 9.65
CA ALA A 26 -8.53 -22.83 9.66
C ALA A 26 -7.61 -22.17 10.71
N TYR A 27 -7.65 -20.83 10.81
CA TYR A 27 -6.89 -20.07 11.80
C TYR A 27 -7.28 -20.46 13.22
N LEU A 28 -8.58 -20.42 13.56
CA LEU A 28 -9.08 -20.68 14.90
C LEU A 28 -8.79 -22.11 15.36
N SER A 29 -8.92 -23.09 14.47
CA SER A 29 -8.53 -24.48 14.76
C SER A 29 -7.03 -24.57 15.04
N ALA A 30 -6.19 -24.07 14.13
CA ALA A 30 -4.74 -24.22 14.23
C ALA A 30 -4.13 -23.53 15.45
N VAL A 31 -4.59 -22.32 15.82
CA VAL A 31 -4.09 -21.65 17.03
C VAL A 31 -4.52 -22.36 18.31
N CYS A 32 -5.71 -22.97 18.32
CA CYS A 32 -6.15 -23.81 19.44
C CYS A 32 -5.32 -25.10 19.53
N ASP A 33 -5.13 -25.79 18.40
CA ASP A 33 -4.35 -27.04 18.33
C ASP A 33 -2.86 -26.82 18.63
N ALA A 34 -2.34 -25.63 18.33
CA ALA A 34 -1.00 -25.19 18.71
C ALA A 34 -0.88 -24.81 20.20
N ASN A 35 -2.00 -24.81 20.93
CA ASN A 35 -2.13 -24.40 22.34
C ASN A 35 -1.71 -22.93 22.59
N ILE A 36 -2.05 -22.03 21.67
CA ILE A 36 -1.86 -20.58 21.88
C ILE A 36 -2.72 -20.11 23.04
N ASP A 37 -2.14 -19.36 24.00
CA ASP A 37 -2.86 -18.97 25.21
C ASP A 37 -3.97 -17.96 24.95
N VAL A 38 -3.75 -17.03 24.01
CA VAL A 38 -4.65 -15.89 23.77
C VAL A 38 -4.78 -15.60 22.29
N VAL A 39 -6.01 -15.37 21.83
CA VAL A 39 -6.32 -15.02 20.44
C VAL A 39 -7.05 -13.68 20.41
N GLU A 40 -6.43 -12.68 19.79
CA GLU A 40 -7.05 -11.39 19.53
C GLU A 40 -7.72 -11.40 18.16
N LEU A 41 -9.06 -11.49 18.18
CA LEU A 41 -9.88 -11.68 16.98
C LEU A 41 -9.90 -10.43 16.09
N GLY A 42 -9.87 -9.24 16.67
CA GLY A 42 -10.05 -8.03 15.89
C GLY A 42 -10.09 -6.76 16.72
N LEU A 43 -10.56 -5.69 16.07
CA LEU A 43 -10.83 -4.41 16.70
C LEU A 43 -12.28 -4.34 17.21
N ARG A 44 -12.54 -3.36 18.07
CA ARG A 44 -13.86 -2.91 18.48
C ARG A 44 -14.01 -1.42 18.15
N ASN A 45 -14.87 -1.10 17.19
CA ASN A 45 -15.04 0.27 16.68
C ASN A 45 -16.52 0.64 16.55
N PHE A 46 -16.79 1.94 16.61
CA PHE A 46 -18.07 2.49 16.15
C PHE A 46 -18.21 2.36 14.62
N PRO A 47 -19.45 2.38 14.08
CA PRO A 47 -19.70 2.36 12.65
C PRO A 47 -18.87 3.41 11.89
N GLN A 48 -18.27 2.97 10.77
CA GLN A 48 -17.42 3.82 9.93
C GLN A 48 -18.12 4.13 8.61
N LYS A 49 -17.68 5.21 7.93
CA LYS A 49 -18.25 5.62 6.63
C LYS A 49 -17.73 4.77 5.46
N LYS A 50 -16.55 4.16 5.61
CA LYS A 50 -15.94 3.24 4.64
C LYS A 50 -16.27 1.80 5.02
N PHE A 51 -16.35 0.91 4.02
CA PHE A 51 -16.42 -0.52 4.25
C PHE A 51 -15.19 -1.02 5.00
N PHE A 52 -15.44 -1.76 6.07
CA PHE A 52 -14.49 -2.63 6.75
C PHE A 52 -15.19 -3.96 7.01
N GLY A 53 -14.41 -5.05 6.95
CA GLY A 53 -14.88 -6.39 7.22
C GLY A 53 -15.20 -6.62 8.70
N ALA A 54 -15.66 -7.84 8.99
CA ALA A 54 -16.21 -8.18 10.29
C ALA A 54 -15.23 -7.96 11.45
N PHE A 55 -13.93 -8.22 11.26
CA PHE A 55 -12.92 -8.12 12.32
C PHE A 55 -12.48 -6.68 12.64
N ALA A 56 -12.95 -5.66 11.91
CA ALA A 56 -12.77 -4.25 12.31
C ALA A 56 -13.74 -3.84 13.43
N TYR A 57 -14.83 -4.59 13.59
CA TYR A 57 -15.87 -4.35 14.60
C TYR A 57 -15.93 -5.47 15.62
N THR A 58 -15.72 -6.70 15.15
CA THR A 58 -15.82 -7.96 15.91
C THR A 58 -17.04 -7.94 16.82
N SER A 59 -18.21 -7.56 16.29
CA SER A 59 -19.40 -7.31 17.12
C SER A 59 -19.88 -8.58 17.83
N GLU A 60 -20.73 -8.44 18.85
CA GLU A 60 -21.28 -9.61 19.55
C GLU A 60 -22.08 -10.50 18.60
N GLU A 61 -22.79 -9.94 17.62
CA GLU A 61 -23.49 -10.71 16.58
C GLU A 61 -22.51 -11.51 15.74
N HIS A 62 -21.37 -10.94 15.36
CA HIS A 62 -20.35 -11.65 14.60
C HIS A 62 -19.69 -12.76 15.44
N ILE A 63 -19.28 -12.44 16.67
CA ILE A 63 -18.69 -13.41 17.60
C ILE A 63 -19.66 -14.57 17.87
N ALA A 64 -20.96 -14.30 17.96
CA ALA A 64 -21.98 -15.34 18.14
C ALA A 64 -22.00 -16.36 16.99
N MET A 65 -21.68 -15.93 15.76
CA MET A 65 -21.61 -16.78 14.57
C MET A 65 -20.30 -17.58 14.46
N LEU A 66 -19.22 -17.13 15.11
CA LEU A 66 -17.93 -17.85 15.10
C LEU A 66 -17.99 -19.10 15.98
N ASP A 67 -17.42 -20.20 15.48
CA ASP A 67 -17.08 -21.35 16.31
C ASP A 67 -15.71 -21.09 16.95
N LEU A 68 -15.71 -20.85 18.27
CA LEU A 68 -14.50 -20.56 19.03
C LEU A 68 -14.12 -21.80 19.84
N PRO A 69 -13.06 -22.53 19.45
CA PRO A 69 -12.59 -23.71 20.18
C PRO A 69 -12.30 -23.43 21.66
N SER A 70 -12.55 -24.42 22.52
CA SER A 70 -12.19 -24.30 23.92
C SER A 70 -10.67 -24.39 24.11
N GLY A 71 -10.06 -23.42 24.78
CA GLY A 71 -8.65 -23.45 25.16
C GLY A 71 -8.07 -22.05 25.30
N PRO A 72 -7.96 -21.30 24.20
CA PRO A 72 -7.46 -19.92 24.23
C PRO A 72 -8.43 -18.97 24.94
N ILE A 73 -7.87 -17.91 25.51
CA ILE A 73 -8.65 -16.71 25.88
C ILE A 73 -8.87 -15.89 24.61
N TYR A 74 -10.12 -15.61 24.26
CA TYR A 74 -10.45 -14.75 23.13
C TYR A 74 -10.59 -13.29 23.56
N GLY A 75 -10.13 -12.37 22.72
CA GLY A 75 -10.20 -10.95 22.99
C GLY A 75 -10.27 -10.06 21.76
N VAL A 76 -10.43 -8.78 22.01
CA VAL A 76 -10.42 -7.71 21.00
C VAL A 76 -9.62 -6.52 21.49
N MET A 77 -9.24 -5.64 20.57
CA MET A 77 -8.61 -4.37 20.88
C MET A 77 -9.54 -3.19 20.60
N VAL A 78 -9.55 -2.19 21.48
CA VAL A 78 -10.20 -0.89 21.29
C VAL A 78 -9.17 0.21 21.40
N ASP A 79 -9.21 1.17 20.49
CA ASP A 79 -8.38 2.39 20.59
C ASP A 79 -9.01 3.34 21.63
N ALA A 80 -8.23 3.79 22.61
CA ALA A 80 -8.67 4.75 23.61
C ALA A 80 -9.24 6.01 22.95
N LYS A 81 -8.62 6.47 21.86
CA LYS A 81 -9.09 7.62 21.08
C LYS A 81 -10.51 7.42 20.57
N THR A 82 -10.89 6.23 20.13
CA THR A 82 -12.25 5.91 19.66
C THR A 82 -13.30 6.20 20.74
N ILE A 83 -12.95 5.96 22.00
CA ILE A 83 -13.84 6.22 23.14
C ILE A 83 -13.78 7.70 23.55
N LEU A 84 -12.57 8.23 23.75
CA LEU A 84 -12.31 9.58 24.26
C LEU A 84 -12.79 10.69 23.34
N THR A 85 -12.85 10.43 22.03
CA THR A 85 -13.30 11.41 21.02
C THR A 85 -14.74 11.21 20.60
N SER A 86 -15.44 10.21 21.15
CA SER A 86 -16.84 9.97 20.86
C SER A 86 -17.74 11.07 21.42
N SER A 87 -18.96 11.20 20.88
CA SER A 87 -19.97 12.13 21.42
C SER A 87 -20.67 11.61 22.69
N PHE A 88 -20.25 10.46 23.21
CA PHE A 88 -20.83 9.79 24.36
C PHE A 88 -19.95 9.99 25.61
N SER A 89 -20.51 9.78 26.80
CA SER A 89 -19.66 9.59 27.97
C SER A 89 -18.82 8.31 27.82
N ILE A 90 -17.71 8.19 28.56
CA ILE A 90 -16.86 6.99 28.51
C ILE A 90 -17.68 5.73 28.86
N SER A 91 -18.51 5.79 29.91
CA SER A 91 -19.38 4.66 30.29
C SER A 91 -20.37 4.30 29.19
N ASP A 92 -21.07 5.28 28.61
CA ASP A 92 -22.05 5.03 27.55
C ASP A 92 -21.39 4.49 26.27
N ALA A 93 -20.19 4.98 25.93
CA ALA A 93 -19.43 4.52 24.78
C ALA A 93 -19.04 3.04 24.94
N ILE A 94 -18.58 2.64 26.13
CA ILE A 94 -18.24 1.25 26.43
C ILE A 94 -19.48 0.35 26.44
N GLU A 95 -20.59 0.77 27.05
CA GLU A 95 -21.86 0.01 27.05
C GLU A 95 -22.48 -0.16 25.65
N ARG A 96 -22.14 0.70 24.70
CA ARG A 96 -22.55 0.55 23.29
C ARG A 96 -21.69 -0.44 22.52
N LEU A 97 -20.45 -0.66 22.93
CA LEU A 97 -19.48 -1.50 22.21
C LEU A 97 -19.33 -2.88 22.83
N PHE A 98 -19.63 -3.02 24.12
CA PHE A 98 -19.41 -4.21 24.91
C PHE A 98 -20.65 -4.55 25.74
N VAL A 99 -20.83 -5.85 25.98
CA VAL A 99 -21.79 -6.41 26.94
C VAL A 99 -21.03 -6.92 28.18
N PRO A 100 -21.68 -7.27 29.31
CA PRO A 100 -20.97 -7.93 30.40
C PRO A 100 -20.20 -9.16 29.91
N ALA A 101 -18.99 -9.40 30.43
CA ALA A 101 -18.12 -10.48 29.97
C ALA A 101 -18.75 -11.88 30.14
N SER A 102 -19.68 -12.05 31.08
CA SER A 102 -20.45 -13.29 31.26
C SER A 102 -21.46 -13.56 30.15
N GLU A 103 -21.76 -12.56 29.31
CA GLU A 103 -22.71 -12.62 28.19
C GLU A 103 -22.00 -12.64 26.82
N SER A 104 -20.66 -12.53 26.81
CA SER A 104 -19.84 -12.55 25.60
C SER A 104 -19.00 -13.82 25.50
N LYS A 105 -18.59 -14.19 24.28
CA LYS A 105 -17.59 -15.27 24.08
C LYS A 105 -16.14 -14.79 24.23
N ILE A 106 -15.91 -13.49 24.38
CA ILE A 106 -14.56 -12.93 24.63
C ILE A 106 -14.40 -12.58 26.10
N ASN A 107 -13.17 -12.68 26.61
CA ASN A 107 -12.85 -12.36 28.00
C ASN A 107 -11.77 -11.30 28.14
N LEU A 108 -11.02 -11.00 27.07
CA LEU A 108 -9.96 -10.00 27.06
C LEU A 108 -10.36 -8.77 26.23
N VAL A 109 -10.14 -7.57 26.79
CA VAL A 109 -10.18 -6.31 26.05
C VAL A 109 -8.84 -5.60 26.20
N ARG A 110 -8.17 -5.33 25.09
CA ARG A 110 -6.94 -4.53 25.06
C ARG A 110 -7.26 -3.09 24.69
N VAL A 111 -6.86 -2.14 25.52
CA VAL A 111 -7.02 -0.71 25.28
C VAL A 111 -5.71 -0.15 24.76
N ALA A 112 -5.66 0.23 23.49
CA ALA A 112 -4.50 0.87 22.88
C ALA A 112 -4.55 2.38 23.08
N ALA A 113 -3.51 2.96 23.63
CA ALA A 113 -3.45 4.39 23.93
C ALA A 113 -2.10 4.99 23.55
N HIS A 114 -2.13 6.18 22.98
CA HIS A 114 -0.95 7.04 22.91
C HIS A 114 -0.62 7.61 24.30
N PHE A 115 0.64 8.00 24.50
CA PHE A 115 1.11 8.52 25.80
C PHE A 115 0.30 9.71 26.33
N GLY A 116 -0.24 10.56 25.45
CA GLY A 116 -1.08 11.70 25.83
C GLY A 116 -2.51 11.33 26.26
N GLU A 117 -2.93 10.09 26.01
CA GLU A 117 -4.28 9.58 26.31
C GLU A 117 -4.31 8.75 27.59
N VAL A 118 -3.15 8.39 28.14
CA VAL A 118 -3.02 7.48 29.28
C VAL A 118 -3.85 7.99 30.46
N GLU A 119 -3.61 9.22 30.92
CA GLU A 119 -4.33 9.80 32.07
C GLU A 119 -5.85 9.77 31.92
N ALA A 120 -6.35 9.99 30.70
CA ALA A 120 -7.79 10.00 30.41
C ALA A 120 -8.39 8.58 30.28
N SER A 121 -7.56 7.55 30.16
CA SER A 121 -8.00 6.17 29.90
C SER A 121 -8.36 5.37 31.17
N GLY A 122 -8.10 5.91 32.37
CA GLY A 122 -8.40 5.19 33.62
C GLY A 122 -9.87 4.82 33.79
N GLU A 123 -10.80 5.68 33.34
CA GLU A 123 -12.24 5.39 33.40
C GLU A 123 -12.65 4.27 32.42
N ILE A 124 -11.99 4.20 31.25
CA ILE A 124 -12.20 3.13 30.26
C ILE A 124 -11.86 1.78 30.89
N VAL A 125 -10.67 1.69 31.48
CA VAL A 125 -10.17 0.47 32.15
C VAL A 125 -11.11 0.05 33.27
N LYS A 126 -11.46 0.99 34.16
CA LYS A 126 -12.35 0.72 35.30
C LYS A 126 -13.71 0.21 34.85
N LYS A 127 -14.28 0.79 33.80
CA LYS A 127 -15.58 0.35 33.26
C LYS A 127 -15.49 -1.07 32.71
N LEU A 128 -14.49 -1.37 31.88
CA LEU A 128 -14.27 -2.70 31.33
C LEU A 128 -14.06 -3.76 32.44
N LYS A 129 -13.28 -3.44 33.48
CA LYS A 129 -13.12 -4.32 34.65
C LYS A 129 -14.43 -4.56 35.40
N SER A 130 -15.24 -3.51 35.59
CA SER A 130 -16.55 -3.65 36.25
C SER A 130 -17.52 -4.55 35.46
N MET A 131 -17.31 -4.68 34.15
CA MET A 131 -18.06 -5.59 33.26
C MET A 131 -17.50 -7.03 33.27
N GLY A 132 -16.40 -7.29 33.99
CA GLY A 132 -15.84 -8.63 34.18
C GLY A 132 -14.74 -9.02 33.20
N TYR A 133 -14.26 -8.10 32.37
CA TYR A 133 -13.18 -8.39 31.41
C TYR A 133 -11.80 -8.47 32.08
N ILE A 134 -10.90 -9.24 31.46
CA ILE A 134 -9.45 -9.08 31.59
C ILE A 134 -9.08 -7.85 30.75
N VAL A 135 -8.31 -6.92 31.30
CA VAL A 135 -7.95 -5.67 30.62
C VAL A 135 -6.43 -5.59 30.43
N GLY A 136 -6.03 -5.61 29.17
CA GLY A 136 -4.67 -5.25 28.76
C GLY A 136 -4.60 -3.76 28.42
N PHE A 137 -3.56 -3.05 28.85
CA PHE A 137 -3.38 -1.63 28.52
C PHE A 137 -2.11 -1.45 27.68
N ASN A 138 -2.26 -1.03 26.43
CA ASN A 138 -1.21 -0.99 25.42
C ASN A 138 -0.68 0.43 25.22
N LEU A 139 0.55 0.69 25.68
CA LEU A 139 1.30 1.91 25.38
C LEU A 139 1.84 1.87 23.95
N MET A 140 1.22 2.63 23.05
CA MET A 140 1.67 2.77 21.66
C MET A 140 2.91 3.66 21.56
N GLN A 141 3.79 3.37 20.60
CA GLN A 141 5.00 4.15 20.32
C GLN A 141 5.87 4.38 21.56
N ALA A 142 6.20 3.31 22.28
CA ALA A 142 7.04 3.38 23.47
C ALA A 142 8.53 3.62 23.15
N GLY A 143 9.00 3.16 21.98
CA GLY A 143 10.36 3.42 21.49
C GLY A 143 10.66 4.92 21.40
N GLY A 144 11.85 5.32 21.86
CA GLY A 144 12.31 6.71 21.83
C GLY A 144 11.71 7.61 22.93
N ARG A 145 10.76 7.12 23.74
CA ARG A 145 10.23 7.87 24.89
C ARG A 145 11.23 7.89 26.04
N SER A 146 11.33 9.03 26.73
CA SER A 146 12.26 9.18 27.86
C SER A 146 11.93 8.21 28.99
N SER A 147 12.96 7.76 29.72
CA SER A 147 12.77 6.86 30.87
C SER A 147 11.84 7.45 31.93
N ILE A 148 11.93 8.76 32.17
CA ILE A 148 11.06 9.49 33.11
C ILE A 148 9.59 9.37 32.69
N LEU A 149 9.29 9.63 31.41
CA LEU A 149 7.92 9.55 30.91
C LEU A 149 7.38 8.12 31.00
N LEU A 150 8.19 7.11 30.69
CA LEU A 150 7.80 5.70 30.81
C LEU A 150 7.49 5.32 32.26
N GLU A 151 8.32 5.76 33.20
CA GLU A 151 8.12 5.56 34.64
C GLU A 151 6.85 6.26 35.14
N GLU A 152 6.61 7.49 34.72
CA GLU A 152 5.38 8.25 35.02
C GLU A 152 4.14 7.53 34.50
N LYS A 153 4.11 7.07 33.24
CA LYS A 153 2.97 6.34 32.70
C LYS A 153 2.75 5.00 33.41
N ALA A 154 3.81 4.25 33.70
CA ALA A 154 3.72 3.02 34.47
C ALA A 154 3.12 3.26 35.86
N LYS A 155 3.52 4.35 36.52
CA LYS A 155 2.95 4.77 37.79
C LYS A 155 1.46 5.10 37.65
N THR A 156 1.08 5.91 36.67
CA THR A 156 -0.33 6.25 36.43
C THR A 156 -1.19 5.01 36.22
N VAL A 157 -0.74 4.06 35.40
CA VAL A 157 -1.45 2.80 35.16
C VAL A 157 -1.51 1.94 36.44
N SER A 158 -0.42 1.89 37.21
CA SER A 158 -0.40 1.18 38.50
C SER A 158 -1.38 1.77 39.51
N ASP A 159 -1.54 3.10 39.54
CA ASP A 159 -2.42 3.80 40.47
C ASP A 159 -3.91 3.52 40.17
N TRP A 160 -4.26 3.08 38.95
CA TRP A 160 -5.63 2.66 38.64
C TRP A 160 -6.03 1.35 39.32
N GLY A 161 -5.07 0.43 39.55
CA GLY A 161 -5.28 -0.85 40.22
C GLY A 161 -6.08 -1.90 39.44
N ASP A 162 -6.58 -1.55 38.25
CA ASP A 162 -7.56 -2.33 37.49
C ASP A 162 -6.98 -3.02 36.24
N VAL A 163 -5.76 -2.69 35.81
CA VAL A 163 -5.11 -3.33 34.64
C VAL A 163 -4.57 -4.72 35.01
N ASP A 164 -4.74 -5.71 34.13
CA ASP A 164 -4.19 -7.06 34.33
C ASP A 164 -2.80 -7.20 33.66
N VAL A 165 -2.64 -6.61 32.48
CA VAL A 165 -1.39 -6.68 31.71
C VAL A 165 -1.03 -5.31 31.13
N LEU A 166 0.16 -4.80 31.46
CA LEU A 166 0.69 -3.57 30.86
C LEU A 166 1.55 -3.91 29.64
N TYR A 167 1.18 -3.37 28.50
CA TYR A 167 1.82 -3.61 27.22
C TYR A 167 2.62 -2.40 26.74
N PHE A 168 3.69 -2.65 25.99
CA PHE A 168 4.35 -1.66 25.16
C PHE A 168 4.56 -2.16 23.74
N ALA A 169 4.48 -1.27 22.75
CA ALA A 169 4.55 -1.61 21.34
C ALA A 169 5.71 -0.92 20.61
N ASP A 170 6.41 -1.68 19.76
CA ASP A 170 7.37 -1.20 18.75
C ASP A 170 6.64 -0.65 17.53
N SER A 171 5.76 0.34 17.69
CA SER A 171 4.83 0.73 16.63
C SER A 171 5.48 1.22 15.32
N LEU A 172 6.76 1.64 15.38
CA LEU A 172 7.56 2.03 14.21
C LEU A 172 8.50 0.92 13.73
N GLY A 173 8.61 -0.21 14.45
CA GLY A 173 9.47 -1.34 14.13
C GLY A 173 10.96 -0.99 14.12
N ASN A 174 11.37 -0.06 14.99
CA ASN A 174 12.72 0.50 15.02
C ASN A 174 13.46 0.28 16.34
N MET A 175 12.85 -0.43 17.30
CA MET A 175 13.52 -0.78 18.55
C MET A 175 14.64 -1.81 18.35
N GLY A 176 15.71 -1.67 19.11
CA GLY A 176 16.70 -2.72 19.34
C GLY A 176 16.55 -3.34 20.73
N SER A 177 17.33 -4.39 20.99
CA SER A 177 17.34 -5.11 22.28
C SER A 177 17.56 -4.19 23.48
N GLU A 178 18.51 -3.25 23.41
CA GLU A 178 18.79 -2.29 24.49
C GLU A 178 17.57 -1.43 24.84
N GLU A 179 16.79 -1.04 23.83
CA GLU A 179 15.59 -0.23 24.05
C GLU A 179 14.46 -1.05 24.69
N VAL A 180 14.31 -2.31 24.29
CA VAL A 180 13.38 -3.27 24.94
C VAL A 180 13.75 -3.46 26.42
N ILE A 181 15.04 -3.64 26.72
CA ILE A 181 15.55 -3.80 28.08
C ILE A 181 15.27 -2.52 28.90
N ARG A 182 15.58 -1.35 28.34
CA ARG A 182 15.39 -0.05 29.00
C ARG A 182 13.91 0.19 29.31
N ILE A 183 13.03 0.04 28.33
CA ILE A 183 11.58 0.25 28.50
C ILE A 183 11.06 -0.70 29.58
N THR A 184 11.35 -1.99 29.48
CA THR A 184 10.89 -2.98 30.47
C THR A 184 11.38 -2.64 31.88
N THR A 185 12.64 -2.22 32.02
CA THR A 185 13.23 -1.82 33.30
C THR A 185 12.51 -0.58 33.89
N CYS A 186 12.21 0.41 33.06
CA CYS A 186 11.46 1.59 33.47
C CYS A 186 10.04 1.24 33.92
N LEU A 187 9.30 0.42 33.15
CA LEU A 187 7.94 0.02 33.52
C LEU A 187 7.94 -0.72 34.87
N LYS A 188 8.88 -1.65 35.08
CA LYS A 188 9.00 -2.46 36.30
C LYS A 188 9.30 -1.68 37.59
N LYS A 189 9.70 -0.41 37.51
CA LYS A 189 9.89 0.43 38.71
C LYS A 189 8.59 0.73 39.44
N HIS A 190 7.48 0.80 38.70
CA HIS A 190 6.17 1.14 39.26
C HIS A 190 5.11 0.08 38.96
N TRP A 191 5.29 -0.73 37.91
CA TRP A 191 4.38 -1.81 37.56
C TRP A 191 4.87 -3.17 38.06
N HIS A 192 4.04 -3.87 38.83
CA HIS A 192 4.36 -5.20 39.39
C HIS A 192 3.49 -6.33 38.81
N GLY A 193 2.54 -6.01 37.93
CA GLY A 193 1.73 -6.99 37.22
C GLY A 193 2.45 -7.61 36.02
N GLU A 194 1.70 -8.33 35.20
CA GLU A 194 2.23 -8.92 33.97
C GLU A 194 2.57 -7.84 32.94
N ILE A 195 3.63 -8.05 32.17
CA ILE A 195 4.03 -7.14 31.09
C ILE A 195 3.93 -7.89 29.77
N GLY A 196 3.39 -7.22 28.76
CA GLY A 196 3.34 -7.69 27.39
C GLY A 196 4.15 -6.83 26.43
N ILE A 197 4.58 -7.42 25.32
CA ILE A 197 5.25 -6.71 24.23
C ILE A 197 4.61 -7.03 22.89
N HIS A 198 4.49 -6.01 22.04
CA HIS A 198 4.09 -6.14 20.64
C HIS A 198 5.20 -5.57 19.74
N THR A 199 5.84 -6.43 18.95
CA THR A 199 7.00 -6.05 18.13
C THR A 199 6.69 -6.13 16.64
N HIS A 200 7.02 -5.05 15.92
CA HIS A 200 6.97 -5.01 14.46
C HIS A 200 8.32 -5.39 13.84
N ASP A 201 8.29 -5.84 12.59
CA ASP A 201 9.45 -6.38 11.89
C ASP A 201 10.02 -5.45 10.80
N ASN A 202 9.76 -4.13 10.90
CA ASN A 202 10.21 -3.15 9.89
C ASN A 202 11.73 -3.20 9.69
N MET A 203 12.50 -3.37 10.76
CA MET A 203 13.95 -3.58 10.71
C MET A 203 14.40 -5.05 10.81
N GLY A 204 13.49 -6.02 10.68
CA GLY A 204 13.81 -7.45 10.80
C GLY A 204 14.22 -7.89 12.21
N LYS A 205 13.69 -7.22 13.25
CA LYS A 205 14.07 -7.41 14.65
C LYS A 205 12.94 -7.92 15.54
N GLY A 206 11.73 -8.14 15.02
CA GLY A 206 10.55 -8.47 15.81
C GLY A 206 10.77 -9.69 16.71
N LEU A 207 11.21 -10.80 16.10
CA LEU A 207 11.50 -12.04 16.81
C LEU A 207 12.61 -11.85 17.87
N SER A 208 13.73 -11.22 17.51
CA SER A 208 14.83 -10.99 18.47
C SER A 208 14.43 -10.10 19.65
N ASN A 209 13.59 -9.10 19.40
CA ASN A 209 13.08 -8.20 20.44
C ASN A 209 12.08 -8.93 21.36
N SER A 210 11.25 -9.82 20.81
CA SER A 210 10.34 -10.68 21.59
C SER A 210 11.10 -11.61 22.54
N ILE A 211 12.16 -12.26 22.05
CA ILE A 211 13.03 -13.12 22.88
C ILE A 211 13.80 -12.31 23.92
N THR A 212 14.30 -11.12 23.55
CA THR A 212 14.96 -10.20 24.49
C THR A 212 14.02 -9.80 25.62
N ALA A 213 12.77 -9.45 25.28
CA ALA A 213 11.75 -9.06 26.24
C ALA A 213 11.47 -10.19 27.25
N LEU A 214 11.35 -11.42 26.76
CA LEU A 214 11.22 -12.59 27.63
C LEU A 214 12.38 -12.71 28.61
N GLY A 215 13.62 -12.51 28.14
CA GLY A 215 14.84 -12.54 28.95
C GLY A 215 14.88 -11.49 30.08
N VAL A 216 14.19 -10.35 29.91
CA VAL A 216 14.03 -9.33 30.95
C VAL A 216 12.70 -9.43 31.70
N GLY A 217 12.00 -10.56 31.57
CA GLY A 217 10.82 -10.93 32.34
C GLY A 217 9.53 -10.24 31.89
N VAL A 218 9.38 -9.98 30.60
CA VAL A 218 8.07 -9.81 29.95
C VAL A 218 7.42 -11.19 29.85
N SER A 219 6.13 -11.28 30.16
CA SER A 219 5.42 -12.56 30.26
C SER A 219 4.41 -12.80 29.14
N TRP A 220 4.01 -11.77 28.38
CA TRP A 220 3.14 -11.90 27.21
C TRP A 220 3.87 -11.46 25.94
N LEU A 221 3.91 -12.33 24.94
CA LEU A 221 4.54 -12.05 23.65
C LEU A 221 3.45 -12.08 22.57
N ASP A 222 3.28 -10.96 21.86
CA ASP A 222 2.39 -10.92 20.71
C ASP A 222 3.09 -11.44 19.44
N SER A 223 2.37 -12.21 18.65
CA SER A 223 2.80 -12.69 17.33
C SER A 223 1.64 -12.77 16.35
N THR A 224 1.96 -12.99 15.07
CA THR A 224 0.98 -13.28 14.03
C THR A 224 1.49 -14.33 13.03
N ILE A 225 0.58 -15.07 12.39
CA ILE A 225 0.90 -16.10 11.40
C ILE A 225 1.62 -15.48 10.20
N THR A 226 2.80 -16.01 9.83
CA THR A 226 3.68 -15.44 8.78
C THR A 226 4.11 -13.99 9.01
N GLY A 227 3.87 -13.47 10.22
CA GLY A 227 4.09 -12.08 10.58
C GLY A 227 3.09 -11.11 9.95
N MET A 228 1.91 -11.56 9.51
CA MET A 228 0.90 -10.68 8.92
C MET A 228 0.52 -9.56 9.89
N GLY A 229 0.70 -8.30 9.48
CA GLY A 229 0.59 -7.15 10.37
C GLY A 229 0.96 -5.85 9.69
N ARG A 230 0.56 -4.70 10.24
CA ARG A 230 0.84 -3.39 9.63
C ARG A 230 2.34 -3.21 9.31
N GLY A 231 2.65 -2.56 8.18
CA GLY A 231 4.03 -2.27 7.79
C GLY A 231 4.77 -3.49 7.24
N ALA A 232 5.92 -3.83 7.79
CA ALA A 232 6.63 -5.06 7.44
C ALA A 232 6.08 -6.31 8.14
N GLY A 233 5.08 -6.15 9.00
CA GLY A 233 4.53 -7.24 9.80
C GLY A 233 5.03 -7.27 11.24
N ASN A 234 4.77 -8.39 11.89
CA ASN A 234 5.05 -8.66 13.31
C ASN A 234 5.97 -9.87 13.47
N THR A 235 6.30 -10.20 14.72
CA THR A 235 6.90 -11.51 15.06
C THR A 235 6.05 -12.64 14.53
N GLN A 236 6.68 -13.54 13.77
CA GLN A 236 6.01 -14.69 13.17
C GLN A 236 5.74 -15.76 14.24
N THR A 237 4.46 -16.15 14.41
CA THR A 237 4.04 -17.12 15.43
C THR A 237 4.78 -18.45 15.27
N GLU A 238 4.86 -18.98 14.05
CA GLU A 238 5.54 -20.24 13.76
C GLU A 238 7.03 -20.22 14.12
N ASN A 239 7.71 -19.10 13.90
CA ASN A 239 9.13 -18.95 14.26
C ASN A 239 9.31 -18.77 15.75
N LEU A 240 8.44 -17.99 16.40
CA LEU A 240 8.48 -17.76 17.84
C LEU A 240 8.30 -19.07 18.61
N LEU A 241 7.26 -19.84 18.29
CA LEU A 241 7.00 -21.13 18.94
C LEU A 241 8.16 -22.11 18.72
N THR A 242 8.65 -22.21 17.49
CA THR A 242 9.76 -23.11 17.14
C THR A 242 11.06 -22.73 17.87
N LEU A 243 11.35 -21.43 18.00
CA LEU A 243 12.55 -20.95 18.67
C LEU A 243 12.47 -21.08 20.20
N LEU A 244 11.29 -20.90 20.79
CA LEU A 244 11.10 -21.06 22.23
C LEU A 244 11.29 -22.51 22.68
N GLY A 245 10.86 -23.49 21.87
CA GLY A 245 11.01 -24.92 22.19
C GLY A 245 10.31 -25.34 23.48
N ASP A 246 9.22 -24.67 23.85
CA ASP A 246 8.44 -24.93 25.06
C ASP A 246 7.38 -26.01 24.77
N ASP A 247 7.45 -27.14 25.48
CA ASP A 247 6.61 -28.33 25.30
C ASP A 247 5.11 -28.06 25.49
N ARG A 248 4.73 -26.89 26.02
CA ARG A 248 3.32 -26.47 26.11
C ARG A 248 2.71 -26.16 24.75
N TYR A 249 3.50 -25.77 23.75
CA TYR A 249 2.99 -25.40 22.43
C TYR A 249 3.30 -26.46 21.38
N THR A 250 2.49 -26.50 20.33
CA THR A 250 2.64 -27.47 19.22
C THR A 250 2.85 -26.73 17.89
N PRO A 251 4.09 -26.26 17.59
CA PRO A 251 4.36 -25.37 16.44
C PRO A 251 3.90 -25.94 15.10
N ASN A 252 3.99 -27.26 14.92
CA ASN A 252 3.64 -27.93 13.67
C ASN A 252 2.15 -27.83 13.30
N MET A 253 1.26 -27.52 14.25
CA MET A 253 -0.15 -27.26 13.96
C MET A 253 -0.36 -25.95 13.20
N ILE A 254 0.60 -25.02 13.26
CA ILE A 254 0.55 -23.75 12.53
C ILE A 254 1.08 -23.88 11.10
N TYR A 255 1.89 -24.88 10.78
CA TYR A 255 2.63 -24.91 9.51
C TYR A 255 1.71 -25.04 8.28
N ASP A 256 0.66 -25.87 8.35
CA ASP A 256 -0.29 -25.98 7.25
C ASP A 256 -1.06 -24.66 7.05
N LEU A 257 -1.50 -24.03 8.14
CA LEU A 257 -2.14 -22.71 8.10
C LEU A 257 -1.24 -21.66 7.43
N ALA A 258 0.02 -21.58 7.87
CA ALA A 258 1.00 -20.63 7.34
C ALA A 258 1.23 -20.84 5.84
N ILE A 259 1.49 -22.08 5.42
CA ILE A 259 1.86 -22.41 4.04
C ILE A 259 0.66 -22.36 3.09
N ARG A 260 -0.50 -22.88 3.51
CA ARG A 260 -1.67 -23.05 2.64
C ARG A 260 -2.47 -21.75 2.48
N TYR A 261 -2.59 -20.97 3.54
CA TYR A 261 -3.45 -19.78 3.55
C TYR A 261 -2.65 -18.48 3.59
N PHE A 262 -1.72 -18.34 4.53
CA PHE A 262 -1.07 -17.04 4.76
C PHE A 262 0.08 -16.73 3.79
N GLU A 263 0.83 -17.71 3.31
CA GLU A 263 1.86 -17.48 2.27
C GLU A 263 1.27 -17.00 0.93
N PRO A 264 0.14 -17.55 0.42
CA PRO A 264 -0.56 -16.95 -0.72
C PRO A 264 -1.03 -15.52 -0.46
N LEU A 265 -1.64 -15.26 0.71
CA LEU A 265 -2.07 -13.91 1.08
C LEU A 265 -0.86 -12.95 1.15
N LYS A 266 0.28 -13.41 1.66
CA LYS A 266 1.53 -12.64 1.72
C LYS A 266 2.02 -12.24 0.33
N LYS A 267 1.89 -13.12 -0.65
CA LYS A 267 2.23 -12.81 -2.06
C LYS A 267 1.28 -11.79 -2.67
N ILE A 268 0.00 -11.81 -2.28
CA ILE A 268 -1.02 -10.86 -2.76
C ILE A 268 -0.79 -9.47 -2.15
N TYR A 269 -0.61 -9.41 -0.83
CA TYR A 269 -0.61 -8.15 -0.07
C TYR A 269 0.80 -7.60 0.23
N GLY A 270 1.85 -8.42 0.09
CA GLY A 270 3.24 -7.99 0.10
C GLY A 270 3.79 -7.59 1.47
N TRP A 271 3.27 -8.10 2.59
CA TRP A 271 3.87 -7.84 3.90
C TRP A 271 5.20 -8.56 4.09
N GLY A 272 6.07 -7.97 4.89
CA GLY A 272 7.41 -8.45 5.16
C GLY A 272 8.44 -7.33 5.15
N SER A 273 9.56 -7.55 5.85
CA SER A 273 10.66 -6.59 5.87
C SER A 273 11.26 -6.42 4.47
N ASN A 274 11.50 -5.17 4.09
CA ASN A 274 12.20 -4.78 2.88
C ASN A 274 12.97 -3.48 3.12
N LEU A 275 13.78 -3.07 2.15
CA LEU A 275 14.60 -1.87 2.27
C LEU A 275 13.79 -0.61 2.60
N LEU A 276 12.59 -0.44 2.03
CA LEU A 276 11.77 0.75 2.20
C LEU A 276 11.17 0.82 3.62
N TYR A 277 10.70 -0.30 4.15
CA TYR A 277 10.28 -0.36 5.57
C TYR A 277 11.46 -0.15 6.51
N PHE A 278 12.64 -0.68 6.19
CA PHE A 278 13.85 -0.48 6.98
C PHE A 278 14.25 1.00 7.03
N LEU A 279 14.24 1.68 5.87
CA LEU A 279 14.52 3.11 5.77
C LEU A 279 13.47 3.93 6.52
N GLY A 280 12.18 3.65 6.31
CA GLY A 280 11.09 4.31 7.02
C GLY A 280 11.25 4.22 8.54
N ALA A 281 11.50 3.01 9.07
CA ALA A 281 11.71 2.77 10.48
C ALA A 281 12.94 3.53 11.04
N ARG A 282 14.06 3.53 10.29
CA ARG A 282 15.28 4.27 10.65
C ARG A 282 15.04 5.78 10.76
N HIS A 283 14.12 6.32 9.97
CA HIS A 283 13.76 7.74 9.98
C HIS A 283 12.51 8.06 10.84
N ASN A 284 12.03 7.12 11.65
CA ASN A 284 10.83 7.27 12.47
C ASN A 284 9.55 7.57 11.67
N ILE A 285 9.49 7.17 10.41
CA ILE A 285 8.32 7.33 9.55
C ILE A 285 7.29 6.26 9.90
N HIS A 286 6.02 6.66 10.06
CA HIS A 286 4.93 5.74 10.34
C HIS A 286 4.79 4.68 9.22
N PRO A 287 4.67 3.38 9.54
CA PRO A 287 4.70 2.31 8.53
C PRO A 287 3.62 2.42 7.45
N THR A 288 2.47 3.01 7.79
CA THR A 288 1.37 3.25 6.83
C THR A 288 1.78 4.13 5.64
N TYR A 289 2.72 5.08 5.81
CA TYR A 289 3.23 5.84 4.65
C TYR A 289 3.89 4.90 3.64
N ILE A 290 4.81 4.06 4.12
CA ILE A 290 5.53 3.09 3.27
C ILE A 290 4.57 2.06 2.68
N GLN A 291 3.61 1.57 3.48
CA GLN A 291 2.60 0.63 3.03
C GLN A 291 1.72 1.21 1.91
N ASN A 292 1.34 2.49 2.01
CA ASN A 292 0.56 3.17 0.97
C ASN A 292 1.40 3.46 -0.29
N LEU A 293 2.69 3.74 -0.13
CA LEU A 293 3.62 3.86 -1.27
C LEU A 293 3.76 2.52 -2.00
N LEU A 294 3.87 1.41 -1.27
CA LEU A 294 4.06 0.07 -1.82
C LEU A 294 2.79 -0.55 -2.41
N SER A 295 1.62 -0.24 -1.84
CA SER A 295 0.35 -0.79 -2.32
C SER A 295 -0.12 -0.14 -3.61
N ASN A 296 0.36 1.08 -3.90
CA ASN A 296 0.02 1.78 -5.11
C ASN A 296 1.04 1.47 -6.23
N GLN A 297 0.63 0.63 -7.18
CA GLN A 297 1.45 0.28 -8.35
C GLN A 297 1.70 1.45 -9.31
N HIS A 298 1.03 2.59 -9.12
CA HIS A 298 1.25 3.82 -9.88
C HIS A 298 2.49 4.60 -9.43
N TYR A 299 3.17 4.22 -8.34
CA TYR A 299 4.40 4.91 -7.93
C TYR A 299 5.66 4.15 -8.38
N GLY A 300 6.56 4.87 -9.05
CA GLY A 300 7.88 4.37 -9.42
C GLY A 300 8.81 4.30 -8.22
N ILE A 301 9.91 3.54 -8.35
CA ILE A 301 10.90 3.40 -7.26
C ILE A 301 11.49 4.76 -6.84
N ASP A 302 11.79 5.64 -7.80
CA ASP A 302 12.34 6.97 -7.51
C ASP A 302 11.32 7.88 -6.83
N GLU A 303 10.03 7.74 -7.16
CA GLU A 303 8.96 8.48 -6.49
C GLU A 303 8.80 8.04 -5.04
N VAL A 304 8.83 6.74 -4.81
CA VAL A 304 8.82 6.15 -3.47
C VAL A 304 10.05 6.59 -2.68
N ILE A 305 11.25 6.58 -3.28
CA ILE A 305 12.48 7.04 -2.63
C ILE A 305 12.40 8.54 -2.31
N GLY A 306 11.99 9.38 -3.26
CA GLY A 306 11.86 10.83 -3.04
C GLY A 306 10.80 11.18 -2.00
N ALA A 307 9.68 10.46 -1.99
CA ALA A 307 8.66 10.61 -0.94
C ALA A 307 9.20 10.21 0.44
N ILE A 308 9.98 9.13 0.53
CA ILE A 308 10.63 8.72 1.79
C ILE A 308 11.69 9.74 2.22
N GLU A 309 12.48 10.28 1.30
CA GLU A 309 13.48 11.30 1.59
C GLU A 309 12.82 12.59 2.11
N TYR A 310 11.71 13.02 1.51
CA TYR A 310 10.93 14.12 2.04
C TYR A 310 10.41 13.83 3.44
N LEU A 311 9.71 12.70 3.62
CA LEU A 311 9.17 12.30 4.92
C LEU A 311 10.27 12.20 5.98
N SER A 312 11.49 11.84 5.60
CA SER A 312 12.64 11.75 6.51
C SER A 312 13.11 13.10 7.05
N ASN A 313 12.77 14.20 6.38
CA ASN A 313 13.11 15.56 6.76
C ASN A 313 11.93 16.32 7.40
N GLU A 314 10.73 15.72 7.43
CA GLU A 314 9.52 16.35 7.97
C GLU A 314 9.30 16.00 9.46
N GLU A 315 8.75 16.95 10.19
CA GLU A 315 8.33 16.73 11.58
C GLU A 315 6.97 16.03 11.65
N GLY A 316 6.73 15.24 12.70
CA GLY A 316 5.43 14.61 12.95
C GLY A 316 5.12 13.37 12.12
N VAL A 317 6.05 12.89 11.28
CA VAL A 317 5.87 11.70 10.43
C VAL A 317 5.78 10.37 11.19
N ALA A 318 6.01 10.38 12.51
CA ALA A 318 5.75 9.23 13.38
C ALA A 318 4.25 8.90 13.49
N SER A 319 3.35 9.78 13.02
CA SER A 319 1.93 9.51 12.86
C SER A 319 1.52 9.69 11.39
N TYR A 320 0.57 8.87 10.92
CA TYR A 320 0.08 8.99 9.55
C TYR A 320 -0.84 10.21 9.36
N SER A 321 -0.61 10.95 8.29
CA SER A 321 -1.38 12.12 7.85
C SER A 321 -1.53 12.06 6.33
N GLY A 322 -2.77 11.97 5.85
CA GLY A 322 -3.06 11.96 4.41
C GLY A 322 -2.53 13.21 3.70
N LYS A 323 -2.62 14.38 4.35
CA LYS A 323 -2.08 15.63 3.82
C LYS A 323 -0.57 15.59 3.64
N THR A 324 0.16 15.09 4.63
CA THR A 324 1.63 14.98 4.57
C THR A 324 2.03 13.95 3.50
N PHE A 325 1.26 12.87 3.38
CA PHE A 325 1.46 11.88 2.33
C PHE A 325 1.28 12.48 0.93
N GLU A 326 0.22 13.24 0.70
CA GLU A 326 -0.02 13.96 -0.56
C GLU A 326 1.12 14.93 -0.88
N SER A 327 1.62 15.69 0.10
CA SER A 327 2.78 16.57 -0.09
C SER A 327 4.05 15.79 -0.44
N ALA A 328 4.28 14.63 0.17
CA ALA A 328 5.42 13.77 -0.13
C ALA A 328 5.42 13.28 -1.59
N LEU A 329 4.24 13.00 -2.13
CA LEU A 329 4.06 12.57 -3.51
C LEU A 329 4.26 13.70 -4.52
N GLN A 330 4.00 14.95 -4.13
CA GLN A 330 4.11 16.11 -5.02
C GLN A 330 5.54 16.59 -5.27
N ILE A 331 6.53 16.09 -4.53
CA ILE A 331 7.91 16.61 -4.60
C ILE A 331 8.65 16.21 -5.87
N ASN A 332 8.24 15.11 -6.49
CA ASN A 332 8.73 14.70 -7.80
C ASN A 332 7.89 15.24 -8.96
N ASN A 333 6.76 15.90 -8.68
CA ASN A 333 6.06 16.69 -9.70
C ASN A 333 6.84 17.98 -9.88
N ILE A 334 7.70 18.00 -10.90
CA ILE A 334 8.38 19.22 -11.37
C ILE A 334 7.30 20.26 -11.68
N GLN A 335 7.06 21.20 -10.75
CA GLN A 335 6.09 22.29 -10.88
C GLN A 335 6.64 23.41 -11.76
N ASN A 336 7.03 23.07 -12.98
CA ASN A 336 7.12 24.07 -14.04
C ASN A 336 5.72 24.26 -14.60
N LYS A 337 5.29 25.52 -14.80
CA LYS A 337 4.03 25.79 -15.49
C LYS A 337 4.04 25.05 -16.84
N PRO A 338 2.96 24.32 -17.19
CA PRO A 338 2.85 23.67 -18.48
C PRO A 338 3.17 24.65 -19.60
N SER A 339 4.14 24.28 -20.43
CA SER A 339 4.60 25.09 -21.55
C SER A 339 4.75 24.20 -22.77
N SER A 340 4.62 24.83 -23.93
CA SER A 340 4.83 24.20 -25.22
C SER A 340 5.64 25.18 -26.06
N SER A 341 6.65 24.67 -26.76
CA SER A 341 7.53 25.52 -27.59
C SER A 341 7.67 25.01 -29.02
N SER A 342 7.09 23.86 -29.35
CA SER A 342 7.14 23.27 -30.69
C SER A 342 5.75 23.25 -31.33
N ASP A 343 5.71 23.49 -32.64
CA ASP A 343 4.54 23.22 -33.47
C ASP A 343 4.84 21.99 -34.34
N ILE A 344 4.00 20.96 -34.21
CA ILE A 344 4.12 19.69 -34.94
C ILE A 344 2.99 19.49 -35.95
N SER A 345 2.15 20.50 -36.17
CA SER A 345 0.99 20.40 -37.08
C SER A 345 1.40 19.94 -38.48
N ASN A 346 2.55 20.40 -38.98
CA ASN A 346 3.05 20.06 -40.32
C ASN A 346 3.95 18.80 -40.34
N VAL A 347 4.26 18.20 -39.19
CA VAL A 347 5.11 16.99 -39.11
C VAL A 347 4.37 15.77 -39.66
N PHE A 348 3.04 15.80 -39.61
CA PHE A 348 2.16 14.68 -39.93
C PHE A 348 1.41 14.84 -41.25
N ASP A 349 1.74 15.86 -42.06
CA ASP A 349 1.00 16.18 -43.27
C ASP A 349 1.18 15.11 -44.37
N GLY A 350 0.06 14.64 -44.92
CA GLY A 350 0.02 13.87 -46.16
C GLY A 350 0.40 12.39 -46.05
N LYS A 351 0.56 11.83 -44.84
CA LYS A 351 0.83 10.40 -44.59
C LYS A 351 -0.03 9.85 -43.46
N ASN A 352 -0.43 8.59 -43.58
CA ASN A 352 -1.09 7.85 -42.50
C ASN A 352 -0.14 7.70 -41.30
N ILE A 353 -0.68 7.70 -40.08
CA ILE A 353 0.08 7.44 -38.85
C ILE A 353 -0.18 6.02 -38.36
N LEU A 354 0.89 5.35 -37.93
CA LEU A 354 0.84 4.10 -37.18
C LEU A 354 1.40 4.34 -35.76
N LEU A 355 0.54 4.33 -34.75
CA LEU A 355 0.96 4.32 -33.34
C LEU A 355 1.25 2.89 -32.88
N ILE A 356 2.42 2.71 -32.27
CA ILE A 356 2.87 1.42 -31.75
C ILE A 356 2.97 1.49 -30.22
N ALA A 357 2.17 0.70 -29.53
CA ALA A 357 2.30 0.44 -28.10
C ALA A 357 3.06 -0.87 -27.84
N ASN A 358 3.31 -1.18 -26.56
CA ASN A 358 4.13 -2.31 -26.13
C ASN A 358 3.35 -3.60 -25.81
N GLY A 359 2.15 -3.76 -26.37
CA GLY A 359 1.35 -4.97 -26.21
C GLY A 359 2.04 -6.23 -26.74
N LEU A 360 1.68 -7.38 -26.16
CA LEU A 360 2.17 -8.70 -26.60
C LEU A 360 1.79 -9.01 -28.06
N SER A 361 0.74 -8.37 -28.59
CA SER A 361 0.37 -8.48 -29.99
C SER A 361 1.49 -7.97 -30.92
N CYS A 362 2.27 -6.94 -30.52
CA CYS A 362 3.42 -6.49 -31.30
C CYS A 362 4.48 -7.59 -31.45
N LYS A 363 4.69 -8.39 -30.41
CA LYS A 363 5.58 -9.56 -30.47
C LYS A 363 5.02 -10.63 -31.42
N LYS A 364 3.73 -10.92 -31.28
CA LYS A 364 3.06 -11.97 -32.06
C LYS A 364 2.97 -11.65 -33.56
N TYR A 365 2.70 -10.39 -33.90
CA TYR A 365 2.45 -9.93 -35.27
C TYR A 365 3.62 -9.13 -35.85
N LYS A 366 4.81 -9.21 -35.24
CA LYS A 366 6.01 -8.43 -35.63
C LYS A 366 6.24 -8.38 -37.15
N GLU A 367 6.35 -9.54 -37.80
CA GLU A 367 6.64 -9.61 -39.24
C GLU A 367 5.54 -8.96 -40.10
N ALA A 368 4.28 -9.03 -39.66
CA ALA A 368 3.17 -8.41 -40.37
C ALA A 368 3.18 -6.88 -40.21
N ILE A 369 3.53 -6.40 -39.00
CA ILE A 369 3.70 -4.97 -38.73
C ILE A 369 4.83 -4.39 -39.60
N GLU A 370 5.98 -5.07 -39.65
CA GLU A 370 7.13 -4.62 -40.46
C GLU A 370 6.78 -4.57 -41.96
N LYS A 371 6.06 -5.58 -42.48
CA LYS A 371 5.57 -5.58 -43.87
C LYS A 371 4.54 -4.49 -44.14
N TYR A 372 3.65 -4.22 -43.18
CA TYR A 372 2.67 -3.13 -43.29
C TYR A 372 3.39 -1.78 -43.42
N ILE A 373 4.43 -1.56 -42.60
CA ILE A 373 5.25 -0.34 -42.62
C ILE A 373 5.96 -0.20 -43.97
N GLU A 374 6.60 -1.26 -44.46
CA GLU A 374 7.29 -1.27 -45.76
C GLU A 374 6.34 -0.93 -46.92
N PHE A 375 5.14 -1.51 -46.93
CA PHE A 375 4.20 -1.37 -48.04
C PHE A 375 3.44 -0.04 -48.03
N ASN A 376 2.94 0.39 -46.86
CA ASN A 376 2.07 1.58 -46.75
C ASN A 376 2.86 2.86 -46.45
N ASN A 377 4.13 2.74 -46.07
CA ASN A 377 5.01 3.86 -45.71
C ASN A 377 4.35 4.90 -44.77
N PRO A 378 3.69 4.47 -43.67
CA PRO A 378 3.10 5.38 -42.71
C PRO A 378 4.21 6.11 -41.92
N ILE A 379 3.84 7.19 -41.22
CA ILE A 379 4.69 7.74 -40.16
C ILE A 379 4.53 6.85 -38.94
N VAL A 380 5.61 6.20 -38.52
CA VAL A 380 5.59 5.25 -37.41
C VAL A 380 6.02 5.93 -36.11
N ILE A 381 5.10 5.94 -35.14
CA ILE A 381 5.28 6.59 -33.85
C ILE A 381 5.19 5.55 -32.74
N SER A 382 6.25 5.37 -31.98
CA SER A 382 6.25 4.42 -30.85
C SER A 382 6.00 5.12 -29.51
N LEU A 383 5.07 4.59 -28.71
CA LEU A 383 4.85 5.02 -27.33
C LEU A 383 5.91 4.36 -26.44
N ASN A 384 6.89 5.15 -26.01
CA ASN A 384 8.14 4.67 -25.42
C ASN A 384 8.93 3.76 -26.37
N ILE A 385 10.11 3.31 -25.95
CA ILE A 385 10.90 2.33 -26.70
C ILE A 385 10.07 1.03 -26.83
N ASN A 386 10.00 0.51 -28.05
CA ASN A 386 9.34 -0.77 -28.31
C ASN A 386 10.32 -1.92 -28.17
N GLU A 387 9.94 -2.99 -27.47
CA GLU A 387 10.82 -4.16 -27.29
C GLU A 387 10.81 -5.12 -28.48
N TYR A 388 9.84 -4.99 -29.39
CA TYR A 388 9.56 -5.98 -30.43
C TYR A 388 9.87 -5.46 -31.83
N VAL A 389 9.51 -4.21 -32.13
CA VAL A 389 9.71 -3.56 -33.43
C VAL A 389 11.08 -2.87 -33.47
N CYS A 390 11.85 -3.11 -34.53
CA CYS A 390 13.18 -2.54 -34.68
C CYS A 390 13.14 -1.00 -34.86
N GLU A 391 14.12 -0.28 -34.29
CA GLU A 391 14.24 1.18 -34.37
C GLU A 391 14.28 1.72 -35.82
N GLU A 392 14.81 0.94 -36.76
CA GLU A 392 14.87 1.28 -38.18
C GLU A 392 13.48 1.57 -38.77
N ASN A 393 12.45 0.88 -38.27
CA ASN A 393 11.05 1.02 -38.68
C ASN A 393 10.28 2.10 -37.89
N ILE A 394 10.94 2.82 -36.97
CA ILE A 394 10.33 3.85 -36.15
C ILE A 394 10.83 5.23 -36.61
N ASP A 395 9.90 6.15 -36.89
CA ASP A 395 10.25 7.51 -37.31
C ASP A 395 10.46 8.44 -36.12
N LEU A 396 9.67 8.27 -35.05
CA LEU A 396 9.78 9.07 -33.82
C LEU A 396 9.19 8.34 -32.61
N TYR A 397 9.57 8.79 -31.41
CA TYR A 397 9.00 8.30 -30.16
C TYR A 397 8.20 9.38 -29.44
N ILE A 398 7.10 8.97 -28.79
CA ILE A 398 6.39 9.82 -27.82
C ILE A 398 6.72 9.35 -26.42
N LEU A 399 7.08 10.32 -25.57
CA LEU A 399 7.41 10.15 -24.18
C LEU A 399 6.58 11.11 -23.33
N SER A 400 5.97 10.60 -22.27
CA SER A 400 5.53 11.43 -21.16
C SER A 400 6.44 11.15 -19.97
N HIS A 401 6.59 12.10 -19.05
CA HIS A 401 7.35 11.86 -17.82
C HIS A 401 6.55 10.93 -16.90
N ASN A 402 6.72 9.63 -17.08
CA ASN A 402 6.07 8.59 -16.29
C ASN A 402 7.05 7.45 -15.94
N ILE A 403 6.59 6.55 -15.08
CA ILE A 403 7.37 5.43 -14.51
C ILE A 403 8.12 4.62 -15.59
N LYS A 404 7.45 4.33 -16.72
CA LYS A 404 8.06 3.53 -17.78
C LYS A 404 9.25 4.26 -18.39
N MET A 405 9.08 5.55 -18.68
CA MET A 405 10.16 6.39 -19.18
C MET A 405 11.34 6.40 -18.19
N LEU A 406 11.12 6.65 -16.89
CA LEU A 406 12.20 6.72 -15.90
C LEU A 406 13.03 5.43 -15.85
N SER A 407 12.37 4.27 -15.83
CA SER A 407 13.05 2.96 -15.79
C SER A 407 13.89 2.67 -17.04
N GLU A 408 13.56 3.31 -18.16
CA GLU A 408 14.16 3.07 -19.46
C GLU A 408 14.93 4.28 -19.98
N PHE A 409 15.04 5.36 -19.21
CA PHE A 409 15.48 6.65 -19.74
C PHE A 409 16.91 6.61 -20.30
N LYS A 410 17.80 5.86 -19.63
CA LYS A 410 19.17 5.62 -20.12
C LYS A 410 19.22 4.90 -21.46
N LYS A 411 18.17 4.15 -21.85
CA LYS A 411 18.11 3.52 -23.18
C LYS A 411 18.03 4.57 -24.29
N TYR A 412 17.48 5.75 -24.01
CA TYR A 412 17.38 6.86 -24.97
C TYR A 412 18.73 7.51 -25.32
N GLU A 413 19.78 7.28 -24.53
CA GLU A 413 21.15 7.67 -24.88
C GLU A 413 21.62 7.03 -26.20
N LYS A 414 21.08 5.84 -26.52
CA LYS A 414 21.46 5.05 -27.70
C LYS A 414 20.50 5.20 -28.88
N VAL A 415 19.33 5.81 -28.65
CA VAL A 415 18.34 6.07 -29.69
C VAL A 415 18.85 7.18 -30.59
N ASN A 416 18.51 7.13 -31.88
CA ASN A 416 18.88 8.14 -32.88
C ASN A 416 17.66 8.74 -33.61
N LYS A 417 16.45 8.47 -33.13
CA LYS A 417 15.19 9.00 -33.69
C LYS A 417 14.67 10.20 -32.87
N PRO A 418 13.96 11.16 -33.50
CA PRO A 418 13.33 12.28 -32.81
C PRO A 418 12.37 11.87 -31.68
N LEU A 419 12.20 12.75 -30.71
CA LEU A 419 11.32 12.57 -29.55
C LEU A 419 10.26 13.68 -29.49
N ILE A 420 9.04 13.34 -29.08
CA ILE A 420 8.03 14.30 -28.61
C ILE A 420 7.85 14.09 -27.11
N LEU A 421 8.07 15.14 -26.32
CA LEU A 421 7.96 15.10 -24.86
C LEU A 421 7.62 16.47 -24.27
N PRO A 422 6.98 16.53 -23.08
CA PRO A 422 6.71 17.79 -22.38
C PRO A 422 7.93 18.25 -21.58
N LYS A 423 8.76 19.15 -22.11
CA LYS A 423 10.06 19.51 -21.48
C LYS A 423 9.91 20.06 -20.07
N HIS A 424 8.80 20.75 -19.77
CA HIS A 424 8.56 21.31 -18.45
C HIS A 424 8.49 20.23 -17.36
N ARG A 425 8.21 18.98 -17.73
CA ARG A 425 8.20 17.83 -16.81
C ARG A 425 9.54 17.11 -16.70
N PHE A 426 10.62 17.59 -17.30
CA PHE A 426 11.95 16.94 -17.24
C PHE A 426 12.95 17.83 -16.53
N THR A 427 13.85 17.23 -15.75
CA THR A 427 14.96 17.91 -15.10
C THR A 427 16.05 18.29 -16.11
N LEU A 428 16.93 19.24 -15.72
CA LEU A 428 18.09 19.60 -16.53
C LEU A 428 19.08 18.43 -16.71
N GLU A 429 19.15 17.50 -15.76
CA GLU A 429 20.01 16.32 -15.86
C GLU A 429 19.46 15.31 -16.86
N GLU A 430 18.14 15.09 -16.84
CA GLU A 430 17.49 14.21 -17.81
C GLU A 430 17.60 14.78 -19.23
N MET A 431 17.36 16.08 -19.39
CA MET A 431 17.46 16.73 -20.69
C MET A 431 18.88 16.64 -21.30
N LYS A 432 19.93 16.50 -20.48
CA LYS A 432 21.31 16.26 -20.98
C LYS A 432 21.50 14.88 -21.59
N VAL A 433 20.82 13.85 -21.08
CA VAL A 433 20.95 12.46 -21.59
C VAL A 433 20.47 12.35 -23.04
N ILE A 434 19.51 13.20 -23.41
CA ILE A 434 18.87 13.22 -24.74
C ILE A 434 19.25 14.47 -25.54
N GLU A 435 20.31 15.19 -25.17
CA GLU A 435 20.70 16.44 -25.83
C GLU A 435 21.09 16.27 -27.30
N HIS A 436 21.53 15.06 -27.67
CA HIS A 436 21.88 14.68 -29.04
C HIS A 436 20.65 14.46 -29.93
N LEU A 437 19.45 14.33 -29.36
CA LEU A 437 18.22 14.04 -30.08
C LEU A 437 17.48 15.30 -30.49
N LYS A 438 16.79 15.24 -31.63
CA LYS A 438 15.81 16.26 -32.00
C LYS A 438 14.57 16.09 -31.13
N VAL A 439 14.31 17.06 -30.26
CA VAL A 439 13.15 17.06 -29.35
C VAL A 439 12.10 18.08 -29.78
N PHE A 440 10.88 17.61 -29.97
CA PHE A 440 9.67 18.43 -30.09
C PHE A 440 9.02 18.56 -28.71
N ASP A 441 8.88 19.80 -28.24
CA ASP A 441 8.35 20.15 -26.94
C ASP A 441 6.88 20.51 -27.03
N ILE A 442 6.03 19.55 -26.66
CA ILE A 442 4.57 19.70 -26.58
C ILE A 442 4.17 19.59 -25.12
N GLY A 443 3.42 20.56 -24.61
CA GLY A 443 3.04 20.57 -23.19
C GLY A 443 2.13 19.42 -22.83
N PHE A 444 2.13 19.04 -21.55
CA PHE A 444 1.24 18.03 -20.98
C PHE A 444 0.81 18.44 -19.57
N ASP A 445 -0.50 18.55 -19.38
CA ASP A 445 -1.14 18.87 -18.12
C ASP A 445 -2.17 17.78 -17.79
N SER A 446 -1.93 17.06 -16.70
CA SER A 446 -2.73 15.94 -16.23
C SER A 446 -3.74 16.35 -15.14
N GLU A 447 -3.89 17.64 -14.87
CA GLU A 447 -4.82 18.18 -13.87
C GLU A 447 -6.21 18.54 -14.44
N PHE A 448 -6.45 18.26 -15.72
CA PHE A 448 -7.70 18.59 -16.40
C PHE A 448 -8.72 17.45 -16.32
N SER A 449 -10.01 17.78 -16.31
CA SER A 449 -11.07 16.77 -16.21
C SER A 449 -11.36 16.02 -17.52
N GLN A 450 -10.85 16.52 -18.65
CA GLN A 450 -11.13 15.98 -19.98
C GLN A 450 -9.87 16.01 -20.85
N LEU A 451 -9.78 15.02 -21.75
CA LEU A 451 -8.78 15.02 -22.80
C LEU A 451 -9.03 16.18 -23.78
N GLY A 452 -7.97 16.92 -24.10
CA GLY A 452 -8.02 17.99 -25.07
C GLY A 452 -6.63 18.51 -25.43
N ILE A 453 -6.61 19.53 -26.29
CA ILE A 453 -5.39 20.28 -26.58
C ILE A 453 -5.72 21.77 -26.68
N ASP A 454 -4.95 22.58 -25.95
CA ASP A 454 -5.05 24.04 -26.01
C ASP A 454 -3.65 24.65 -26.08
N ASN A 455 -3.43 25.58 -27.01
CA ASN A 455 -2.14 26.27 -27.21
C ASN A 455 -0.92 25.34 -27.25
N GLY A 456 -1.06 24.14 -27.83
CA GLY A 456 0.01 23.14 -27.92
C GLY A 456 0.29 22.39 -26.61
N ILE A 457 -0.61 22.46 -25.63
CA ILE A 457 -0.56 21.73 -24.37
C ILE A 457 -1.67 20.67 -24.38
N VAL A 458 -1.28 19.40 -24.30
CA VAL A 458 -2.21 18.30 -24.10
C VAL A 458 -2.78 18.37 -22.68
N GLN A 459 -4.09 18.32 -22.57
CA GLN A 459 -4.84 18.30 -21.31
C GLN A 459 -5.41 16.91 -21.12
N SER A 460 -5.34 16.34 -19.92
CA SER A 460 -5.95 15.04 -19.62
C SER A 460 -6.26 14.90 -18.13
N SER A 461 -7.14 13.98 -17.78
CA SER A 461 -7.34 13.49 -16.41
C SER A 461 -6.42 12.33 -16.03
N PHE A 462 -5.61 11.87 -16.99
CA PHE A 462 -4.79 10.67 -16.85
C PHE A 462 -3.33 10.99 -17.14
N ASP A 463 -2.42 10.59 -16.24
CA ASP A 463 -0.99 10.85 -16.38
C ASP A 463 -0.23 9.68 -17.05
N VAL A 464 -0.65 9.36 -18.27
CA VAL A 464 -0.10 8.22 -19.04
C VAL A 464 0.32 8.62 -20.44
N THR A 465 1.33 7.95 -21.00
CA THR A 465 1.85 8.26 -22.35
C THR A 465 0.77 8.08 -23.43
N ALA A 466 -0.18 7.16 -23.22
CA ALA A 466 -1.31 6.98 -24.12
C ALA A 466 -2.20 8.23 -24.17
N ALA A 467 -2.50 8.86 -23.03
CA ALA A 467 -3.27 10.10 -22.98
C ALA A 467 -2.54 11.22 -23.71
N TYR A 468 -1.25 11.36 -23.42
CA TYR A 468 -0.39 12.35 -24.06
C TYR A 468 -0.33 12.15 -25.59
N ALA A 469 -0.11 10.91 -26.05
CA ALA A 469 -0.07 10.58 -27.47
C ALA A 469 -1.41 10.84 -28.18
N LEU A 470 -2.53 10.44 -27.57
CA LEU A 470 -3.86 10.69 -28.14
C LEU A 470 -4.17 12.19 -28.22
N GLY A 471 -3.78 12.97 -27.20
CA GLY A 471 -3.89 14.43 -27.25
C GLY A 471 -3.05 15.06 -28.37
N ILE A 472 -1.83 14.56 -28.60
CA ILE A 472 -1.01 14.96 -29.76
C ILE A 472 -1.71 14.62 -31.09
N MET A 473 -2.37 13.46 -31.19
CA MET A 473 -3.09 13.08 -32.41
C MET A 473 -4.23 14.04 -32.76
N LEU A 474 -4.79 14.76 -31.78
CA LEU A 474 -5.80 15.80 -32.03
C LEU A 474 -5.23 17.03 -32.77
N MET A 475 -3.91 17.21 -32.79
CA MET A 475 -3.26 18.27 -33.58
C MET A 475 -3.18 17.92 -35.07
N THR A 476 -3.38 16.64 -35.42
CA THR A 476 -3.28 16.16 -36.80
C THR A 476 -4.57 16.47 -37.57
N ARG A 477 -4.46 16.63 -38.89
CA ARG A 477 -5.62 16.79 -39.79
C ARG A 477 -5.99 15.50 -40.52
N LEU A 478 -5.66 14.35 -39.92
CA LEU A 478 -5.89 13.04 -40.52
C LEU A 478 -7.29 12.53 -40.16
N ASP A 479 -7.91 11.80 -41.09
CA ASP A 479 -9.19 11.15 -40.83
C ASP A 479 -9.02 9.91 -39.93
N ASN A 480 -7.90 9.19 -40.07
CA ASN A 480 -7.66 7.91 -39.40
C ASN A 480 -6.26 7.85 -38.78
N ILE A 481 -6.15 7.22 -37.61
CA ILE A 481 -4.91 6.85 -36.94
C ILE A 481 -4.93 5.34 -36.70
N TYR A 482 -3.91 4.65 -37.20
CA TYR A 482 -3.80 3.20 -37.05
C TYR A 482 -3.02 2.84 -35.80
N LEU A 483 -3.49 1.82 -35.09
CA LEU A 483 -2.93 1.39 -33.80
C LEU A 483 -2.46 -0.07 -33.87
N VAL A 484 -1.31 -0.36 -33.26
CA VAL A 484 -0.85 -1.73 -32.99
C VAL A 484 -0.29 -1.85 -31.57
N GLY A 485 -0.45 -3.01 -30.93
CA GLY A 485 0.04 -3.21 -29.56
C GLY A 485 -0.85 -2.60 -28.46
N PHE A 486 -2.05 -2.14 -28.81
CA PHE A 486 -3.05 -1.63 -27.86
C PHE A 486 -3.98 -2.77 -27.41
N ASP A 487 -3.41 -3.79 -26.79
CA ASP A 487 -4.09 -5.08 -26.59
C ASP A 487 -5.24 -5.01 -25.57
N GLY A 488 -5.10 -4.14 -24.56
CA GLY A 488 -5.93 -4.19 -23.35
C GLY A 488 -5.24 -4.87 -22.17
N PHE A 489 -5.84 -4.71 -21.00
CA PHE A 489 -5.48 -5.37 -19.75
C PHE A 489 -6.56 -6.37 -19.32
N GLU A 490 -6.24 -7.21 -18.35
CA GLU A 490 -7.15 -8.22 -17.83
C GLU A 490 -8.37 -7.60 -17.11
N LYS A 491 -9.45 -8.36 -17.02
CA LYS A 491 -10.69 -7.91 -16.38
C LYS A 491 -10.45 -7.66 -14.89
N GLY A 492 -10.65 -6.41 -14.45
CA GLY A 492 -10.42 -5.98 -13.07
C GLY A 492 -9.12 -5.21 -12.87
N ASP A 493 -8.26 -5.14 -13.88
CA ASP A 493 -7.09 -4.26 -13.87
C ASP A 493 -7.52 -2.78 -13.93
N PRO A 494 -7.13 -1.92 -12.97
CA PRO A 494 -7.48 -0.50 -12.98
C PRO A 494 -7.06 0.22 -14.28
N ARG A 495 -5.95 -0.20 -14.90
CA ARG A 495 -5.45 0.38 -16.16
C ARG A 495 -6.40 0.13 -17.33
N GLN A 496 -7.18 -0.96 -17.28
CA GLN A 496 -8.23 -1.20 -18.27
C GLN A 496 -9.31 -0.12 -18.17
N GLN A 497 -9.77 0.19 -16.97
CA GLN A 497 -10.81 1.20 -16.75
C GLN A 497 -10.32 2.60 -17.13
N GLU A 498 -9.09 2.93 -16.73
CA GLU A 498 -8.44 4.19 -17.09
C GLU A 498 -8.38 4.41 -18.61
N MET A 499 -7.92 3.40 -19.35
CA MET A 499 -7.84 3.50 -20.81
C MET A 499 -9.23 3.57 -21.47
N LEU A 500 -10.23 2.88 -20.92
CA LEU A 500 -11.61 2.97 -21.41
C LEU A 500 -12.19 4.37 -21.20
N GLU A 501 -11.96 4.99 -20.04
CA GLU A 501 -12.38 6.36 -19.76
C GLU A 501 -11.67 7.36 -20.67
N LEU A 502 -10.36 7.22 -20.86
CA LEU A 502 -9.57 8.02 -21.78
C LEU A 502 -10.09 7.92 -23.23
N LEU A 503 -10.39 6.70 -23.71
CA LEU A 503 -10.96 6.50 -25.05
C LEU A 503 -12.37 7.08 -25.18
N ASN A 504 -13.18 7.01 -24.13
CA ASN A 504 -14.50 7.66 -24.11
C ASN A 504 -14.37 9.18 -24.19
N GLN A 505 -13.42 9.77 -23.45
CA GLN A 505 -13.12 11.20 -23.55
C GLN A 505 -12.65 11.55 -24.96
N TYR A 506 -11.69 10.81 -25.51
CA TYR A 506 -11.23 10.99 -26.90
C TYR A 506 -12.41 10.94 -27.86
N ASN A 507 -13.29 9.93 -27.75
CA ASN A 507 -14.45 9.75 -28.62
C ASN A 507 -15.50 10.86 -28.55
N SER A 508 -15.52 11.64 -27.47
CA SER A 508 -16.42 12.78 -27.33
C SER A 508 -15.95 14.05 -28.04
N ILE A 509 -14.70 14.08 -28.52
CA ILE A 509 -14.08 15.26 -29.15
C ILE A 509 -14.55 15.38 -30.61
N ALA A 510 -15.07 16.56 -30.97
CA ALA A 510 -15.52 16.85 -32.33
C ALA A 510 -14.35 16.92 -33.32
N ASN A 511 -14.54 16.40 -34.53
CA ASN A 511 -13.54 16.37 -35.62
C ASN A 511 -12.20 15.68 -35.27
N ARG A 512 -12.19 14.81 -34.26
CA ARG A 512 -11.02 13.95 -33.98
C ARG A 512 -10.79 12.95 -35.11
N PRO A 513 -9.55 12.47 -35.31
CA PRO A 513 -9.28 11.28 -36.09
C PRO A 513 -9.94 10.02 -35.53
N GLU A 514 -10.35 9.08 -36.39
CA GLU A 514 -10.82 7.76 -35.98
C GLU A 514 -9.64 6.84 -35.61
N LEU A 515 -9.75 6.13 -34.49
CA LEU A 515 -8.75 5.16 -34.05
C LEU A 515 -9.09 3.77 -34.59
N ILE A 516 -8.16 3.17 -35.35
CA ILE A 516 -8.35 1.86 -35.97
C ILE A 516 -7.21 0.91 -35.52
N SER A 517 -7.54 -0.11 -34.73
CA SER A 517 -6.61 -1.15 -34.34
C SER A 517 -6.37 -2.14 -35.49
N LEU A 518 -5.12 -2.37 -35.86
CA LEU A 518 -4.73 -3.38 -36.85
C LEU A 518 -4.37 -4.72 -36.20
N THR A 519 -4.18 -4.73 -34.87
CA THR A 519 -4.00 -5.94 -34.05
C THR A 519 -5.21 -6.13 -33.13
N PRO A 520 -5.50 -7.35 -32.64
CA PRO A 520 -6.58 -7.58 -31.68
C PRO A 520 -6.48 -6.67 -30.47
N THR A 521 -7.61 -6.11 -30.05
CA THR A 521 -7.72 -5.21 -28.89
C THR A 521 -8.97 -5.53 -28.08
N SER A 522 -8.92 -5.32 -26.76
CA SER A 522 -10.11 -5.35 -25.90
C SER A 522 -10.79 -3.98 -25.78
N TYR A 523 -10.22 -2.95 -26.39
CA TYR A 523 -10.76 -1.59 -26.33
C TYR A 523 -11.86 -1.37 -27.37
N PRO A 524 -12.88 -0.55 -27.07
CA PRO A 524 -14.01 -0.28 -27.95
C PRO A 524 -13.65 0.74 -29.04
N ILE A 525 -12.73 0.38 -29.93
CA ILE A 525 -12.26 1.20 -31.06
C ILE A 525 -12.50 0.46 -32.38
N GLY A 526 -12.37 1.16 -33.51
CA GLY A 526 -12.46 0.53 -34.82
C GLY A 526 -11.41 -0.57 -34.96
N GLU A 527 -11.76 -1.67 -35.61
CA GLU A 527 -10.85 -2.79 -35.86
C GLU A 527 -10.73 -3.04 -37.36
N SER A 528 -9.49 -3.24 -37.80
CA SER A 528 -9.14 -3.77 -39.11
C SER A 528 -8.06 -4.84 -38.92
N SER A 529 -7.49 -5.34 -40.00
CA SER A 529 -6.46 -6.37 -39.94
C SER A 529 -5.14 -5.85 -40.46
N ILE A 530 -4.05 -6.09 -39.72
CA ILE A 530 -2.68 -5.88 -40.21
C ILE A 530 -2.40 -6.67 -41.51
N TYR A 531 -3.20 -7.69 -41.82
CA TYR A 531 -3.12 -8.48 -43.04
C TYR A 531 -3.99 -7.95 -44.19
N ALA A 532 -4.88 -6.99 -43.94
CA ALA A 532 -5.74 -6.36 -44.96
C ALA A 532 -4.98 -5.24 -45.70
N LEU A 533 -3.87 -5.61 -46.36
CA LEU A 533 -2.96 -4.69 -47.05
C LEU A 533 -3.52 -4.10 -48.37
N HIS A 534 -4.77 -4.40 -48.73
CA HIS A 534 -5.33 -4.17 -50.08
C HIS A 534 -6.71 -3.50 -50.11
N SER A 535 -7.21 -3.02 -48.97
CA SER A 535 -8.51 -2.33 -48.87
C SER A 535 -8.37 -0.83 -48.82
#